data_AF-A0A4U8YH52-F1
#
_entry.id   AF-A0A4U8YH52-F1
#
_cell.length_a   1.000
_cell.length_b   1.000
_cell.length_c   1.000
_cell.angle_alpha   90.00
_cell.angle_beta   90.00
_cell.angle_gamma   90.00
#
_symmetry.space_group_name_H-M   'P 1'
#
loop_
_entity.id
_entity.type
_entity.pdbx_description
1 polymer ?
#
loop_
_entity_poly.entity_id
_entity_poly.type
_entity_poly.pdbx_seq_one_letter_code
_entity_poly.pdbx_strand_id
1 'polypeptide(L)'
;MDAIKQDRRFNRAQTRQESLTNLLNYTKIYGGFAHAIILRSGEIVARSDQANQATGMKDIALILEKTAGYLSKAAAYPDIQAITAQTSRGDSVACYFFKADNGTPCAIVVLSKTRIPPSADKIFARAANGYERILRTTTS
;
A
#
# COMPACT_ATOMS: atom_id res chain seq x y z
N MET A 1 14.95 5.56 -14.98
CA MET A 1 14.92 4.24 -14.29
C MET A 1 13.93 3.38 -15.06
N ASP A 2 14.33 2.20 -15.51
CA ASP A 2 13.52 1.34 -16.40
C ASP A 2 12.49 0.54 -15.58
N ALA A 3 11.21 0.59 -15.95
CA ALA A 3 10.10 -0.06 -15.24
C ALA A 3 10.30 -1.58 -15.13
N ILE A 4 10.91 -2.19 -16.15
CA ILE A 4 11.20 -3.63 -16.20
C ILE A 4 12.23 -4.03 -15.12
N LYS A 5 13.23 -3.17 -14.87
CA LYS A 5 14.25 -3.43 -13.84
C LYS A 5 13.66 -3.33 -12.43
N GLN A 6 12.66 -2.49 -12.24
CA GLN A 6 11.98 -2.35 -10.96
C GLN A 6 10.99 -3.49 -10.68
N ASP A 7 10.28 -3.98 -11.70
CA ASP A 7 9.46 -5.19 -11.58
C ASP A 7 10.29 -6.40 -11.14
N ARG A 8 11.47 -6.57 -11.72
CA ARG A 8 12.41 -7.61 -11.30
C ARG A 8 12.87 -7.46 -9.85
N ARG A 9 12.98 -6.22 -9.33
CA ARG A 9 13.37 -5.96 -7.93
C ARG A 9 12.24 -6.30 -6.95
N PHE A 10 11.01 -5.90 -7.26
CA PHE A 10 9.85 -6.28 -6.46
C PHE A 10 9.68 -7.80 -6.34
N ASN A 11 9.81 -8.51 -7.45
CA ASN A 11 9.67 -9.98 -7.47
C ASN A 11 10.82 -10.71 -6.78
N ARG A 12 11.94 -10.03 -6.47
CA ARG A 12 13.10 -10.60 -5.79
C ARG A 12 13.15 -10.28 -4.30
N ALA A 13 12.32 -9.36 -3.80
CA ALA A 13 12.34 -9.00 -2.39
C ALA A 13 12.13 -10.22 -1.49
N GLN A 14 12.98 -10.40 -0.47
CA GLN A 14 12.92 -11.54 0.44
C GLN A 14 12.33 -11.16 1.80
N THR A 15 12.32 -9.86 2.12
CA THR A 15 11.79 -9.35 3.40
C THR A 15 10.71 -8.29 3.18
N ARG A 16 9.85 -8.10 4.18
CA ARG A 16 8.79 -7.08 4.17
C ARG A 16 9.37 -5.66 4.04
N GLN A 17 10.50 -5.40 4.70
CA GLN A 17 11.18 -4.11 4.66
C GLN A 17 11.81 -3.81 3.30
N GLU A 18 12.41 -4.82 2.66
CA GLU A 18 12.98 -4.70 1.32
C GLU A 18 11.88 -4.41 0.28
N SER A 19 10.73 -5.08 0.38
CA SER A 19 9.59 -4.83 -0.51
C SER A 19 9.02 -3.41 -0.33
N LEU A 20 8.94 -2.89 0.91
CA LEU A 20 8.59 -1.48 1.16
C LEU A 20 9.59 -0.51 0.53
N THR A 21 10.87 -0.80 0.68
CA THR A 21 11.95 0.00 0.11
C THR A 21 11.87 0.00 -1.42
N ASN A 22 11.57 -1.14 -2.03
CA ASN A 22 11.35 -1.26 -3.47
C ASN A 22 10.11 -0.48 -3.93
N LEU A 23 9.03 -0.47 -3.16
CA LEU A 23 7.85 0.36 -3.42
C LEU A 23 8.16 1.85 -3.41
N LEU A 24 8.84 2.33 -2.38
CA LEU A 24 9.26 3.73 -2.31
C LEU A 24 10.21 4.08 -3.46
N ASN A 25 11.15 3.19 -3.80
CA ASN A 25 12.08 3.43 -4.90
C ASN A 25 11.43 3.39 -6.29
N TYR A 26 10.44 2.53 -6.50
CA TYR A 26 9.69 2.47 -7.75
C TYR A 26 8.77 3.67 -7.93
N THR A 27 8.26 4.24 -6.86
CA THR A 27 7.35 5.39 -6.96
C THR A 27 8.10 6.70 -7.15
N LYS A 28 9.41 6.76 -6.82
CA LYS A 28 10.28 7.92 -7.08
C LYS A 28 10.28 8.38 -8.55
N ILE A 29 10.12 7.46 -9.51
CA ILE A 29 10.02 7.84 -10.93
C ILE A 29 8.68 8.53 -11.30
N TYR A 30 7.69 8.49 -10.41
CA TYR A 30 6.36 9.04 -10.60
C TYR A 30 6.00 10.14 -9.57
N GLY A 31 6.99 10.84 -9.02
CA GLY A 31 6.79 11.88 -7.99
C GLY A 31 6.96 11.40 -6.55
N GLY A 32 7.09 10.10 -6.33
CA GLY A 32 7.53 9.49 -5.07
C GLY A 32 6.46 9.40 -3.98
N PHE A 33 6.36 8.22 -3.37
CA PHE A 33 5.75 8.12 -2.05
C PHE A 33 6.80 8.54 -1.01
N ALA A 34 6.40 9.39 -0.07
CA ALA A 34 7.26 9.85 1.01
C ALA A 34 7.36 8.78 2.11
N HIS A 35 6.23 8.15 2.44
CA HIS A 35 6.13 7.14 3.48
C HIS A 35 5.20 6.01 3.08
N ALA A 36 5.46 4.82 3.59
CA ALA A 36 4.61 3.66 3.37
C ALA A 36 4.60 2.75 4.61
N ILE A 37 3.43 2.18 4.90
CA ILE A 37 3.26 1.14 5.91
C ILE A 37 2.46 -0.03 5.31
N ILE A 38 2.58 -1.19 5.94
CA ILE A 38 1.74 -2.35 5.67
C ILE A 38 1.00 -2.71 6.95
N LEU A 39 -0.30 -2.90 6.83
CA LEU A 39 -1.15 -3.43 7.87
C LEU A 39 -1.52 -4.88 7.58
N ARG A 40 -1.62 -5.68 8.63
CA ARG A 40 -2.21 -7.02 8.64
C ARG A 40 -3.10 -7.15 9.86
N SER A 41 -4.39 -7.43 9.66
CA SER A 41 -5.40 -7.43 10.75
C SER A 41 -5.38 -6.15 11.59
N GLY A 42 -5.18 -4.99 10.94
CA GLY A 42 -5.08 -3.70 11.62
C GLY A 42 -3.74 -3.41 12.29
N GLU A 43 -2.78 -4.35 12.32
CA GLU A 43 -1.46 -4.14 12.94
C GLU A 43 -0.37 -3.82 11.92
N ILE A 44 0.55 -2.93 12.31
CA ILE A 44 1.69 -2.53 11.45
C ILE A 44 2.70 -3.67 11.41
N VAL A 45 2.83 -4.31 10.25
CA VAL A 45 3.79 -5.40 10.04
C VAL A 45 5.05 -4.98 9.29
N ALA A 46 5.04 -3.78 8.69
CA ALA A 46 6.21 -3.14 8.12
C ALA A 46 5.99 -1.63 7.97
N ARG A 47 7.06 -0.83 8.05
CA ARG A 47 7.01 0.63 7.92
C ARG A 47 8.29 1.23 7.35
N SER A 48 8.17 2.33 6.63
CA SER A 48 9.30 3.21 6.32
C SER A 48 9.80 3.93 7.60
N ASP A 49 11.08 4.26 7.68
CA ASP A 49 11.86 4.60 8.89
C ASP A 49 11.32 5.73 9.82
N GLN A 50 10.24 6.42 9.47
CA GLN A 50 9.62 7.45 10.32
C GLN A 50 8.52 6.88 11.23
N ALA A 51 8.89 6.45 12.43
CA ALA A 51 8.00 5.84 13.42
C ALA A 51 6.78 6.71 13.79
N ASN A 52 6.95 8.04 13.91
CA ASN A 52 5.89 8.96 14.36
C ASN A 52 4.76 9.12 13.33
N GLN A 53 5.05 8.96 12.04
CA GLN A 53 4.02 9.01 11.01
C GLN A 53 3.25 7.68 10.88
N ALA A 54 3.87 6.57 11.30
CA ALA A 54 3.29 5.24 11.13
C ALA A 54 1.98 5.04 11.94
N THR A 55 1.91 5.57 13.17
CA THR A 55 0.69 5.50 14.00
C THR A 55 -0.46 6.28 13.35
N GLY A 56 -0.22 7.52 12.94
CA GLY A 56 -1.24 8.32 12.24
C GLY A 56 -1.67 7.69 10.90
N MET A 57 -0.73 7.09 10.16
CA MET A 57 -1.04 6.33 8.94
C MET A 57 -1.90 5.09 9.23
N LYS A 58 -1.68 4.38 10.34
CA LYS A 58 -2.53 3.26 10.78
C LYS A 58 -3.95 3.76 11.04
N ASP A 59 -4.12 4.85 11.80
CA ASP A 59 -5.44 5.39 12.12
C ASP A 59 -6.20 5.81 10.86
N ILE A 60 -5.52 6.50 9.93
CA ILE A 60 -6.11 6.87 8.63
C ILE A 60 -6.55 5.62 7.86
N ALA A 61 -5.72 4.59 7.82
CA ALA A 61 -6.04 3.37 7.08
C ALA A 61 -7.25 2.63 7.67
N LEU A 62 -7.37 2.57 9.00
CA LEU A 62 -8.53 1.96 9.66
C LEU A 62 -9.82 2.76 9.41
N ILE A 63 -9.73 4.09 9.32
CA ILE A 63 -10.86 4.94 8.91
C ILE A 63 -11.24 4.64 7.46
N LEU A 64 -10.27 4.64 6.55
CA LEU A 64 -10.49 4.37 5.14
C LEU A 64 -11.03 2.94 4.90
N GLU A 65 -10.57 1.95 5.65
CA GLU A 65 -11.07 0.57 5.59
C GLU A 65 -12.54 0.50 6.01
N LYS A 66 -12.91 1.16 7.12
CA LYS A 66 -14.31 1.25 7.55
C LYS A 66 -15.15 1.95 6.49
N THR A 67 -14.68 3.07 5.94
CA THR A 67 -15.38 3.79 4.87
C THR A 67 -15.54 2.92 3.63
N ALA A 68 -14.49 2.18 3.22
CA ALA A 68 -14.54 1.23 2.11
C ALA A 68 -15.60 0.15 2.36
N GLY A 69 -15.63 -0.43 3.57
CA GLY A 69 -16.61 -1.44 3.95
C GLY A 69 -18.05 -0.93 4.01
N TYR A 70 -18.26 0.34 4.39
CA TYR A 70 -19.58 0.97 4.31
C TYR A 70 -20.01 1.20 2.86
N LEU A 71 -19.10 1.72 2.02
CA LEU A 71 -19.37 1.98 0.61
C LEU A 71 -19.55 0.70 -0.19
N SER A 72 -18.83 -0.38 0.13
CA SER A 72 -18.95 -1.65 -0.59
C SER A 72 -20.21 -2.44 -0.28
N LYS A 73 -20.77 -2.22 0.91
CA LYS A 73 -22.11 -2.70 1.26
C LYS A 73 -23.22 -1.91 0.56
N ALA A 74 -22.94 -0.72 0.03
CA ALA A 74 -23.83 -0.08 -0.91
C ALA A 74 -23.74 -0.86 -2.23
N ALA A 75 -24.88 -1.30 -2.77
CA ALA A 75 -24.97 -2.18 -3.94
C ALA A 75 -24.22 -1.68 -5.21
N ALA A 76 -23.79 -0.42 -5.22
CA ALA A 76 -23.05 0.19 -6.32
C ALA A 76 -21.54 -0.14 -6.36
N TYR A 77 -20.90 -0.61 -5.28
CA TYR A 77 -19.43 -0.74 -5.22
C TYR A 77 -18.90 -1.99 -4.49
N PRO A 78 -19.29 -3.21 -4.85
CA PRO A 78 -19.03 -4.42 -4.06
C PRO A 78 -17.56 -4.72 -3.74
N ASP A 79 -16.58 -4.16 -4.48
CA ASP A 79 -15.17 -4.52 -4.38
C ASP A 79 -14.22 -3.31 -4.41
N ILE A 80 -14.29 -2.43 -3.40
CA ILE A 80 -13.33 -1.32 -3.27
C ILE A 80 -11.95 -1.88 -2.91
N GLN A 81 -11.03 -1.86 -3.87
CA GLN A 81 -9.63 -2.29 -3.70
C GLN A 81 -8.69 -1.14 -3.32
N ALA A 82 -9.04 0.10 -3.64
CA ALA A 82 -8.21 1.26 -3.35
C ALA A 82 -9.05 2.49 -3.02
N ILE A 83 -8.58 3.29 -2.05
CA ILE A 83 -9.08 4.64 -1.81
C ILE A 83 -7.90 5.59 -1.82
N THR A 84 -8.03 6.67 -2.61
CA THR A 84 -7.06 7.75 -2.64
C THR A 84 -7.74 9.06 -2.25
N ALA A 85 -7.20 9.74 -1.24
CA ALA A 85 -7.62 11.08 -0.86
C ALA A 85 -6.49 12.07 -1.19
N GLN A 86 -6.81 13.15 -1.87
CA GLN A 86 -5.85 14.17 -2.32
C GLN A 86 -6.32 15.55 -1.91
N THR A 87 -5.40 16.38 -1.43
CA THR A 87 -5.65 17.80 -1.13
C THR A 87 -5.47 18.64 -2.40
N SER A 88 -6.02 19.87 -2.40
CA SER A 88 -5.82 20.82 -3.50
C SER A 88 -4.36 21.18 -3.73
N ARG A 89 -3.53 21.14 -2.67
CA ARG A 89 -2.07 21.38 -2.71
C ARG A 89 -1.29 20.22 -3.32
N GLY A 90 -1.92 19.06 -3.50
CA GLY A 90 -1.33 17.88 -4.10
C GLY A 90 -0.90 16.80 -3.10
N ASP A 91 -0.85 17.09 -1.80
CA ASP A 91 -0.60 16.05 -0.79
C ASP A 91 -1.66 14.96 -0.87
N SER A 92 -1.24 13.71 -0.80
CA SER A 92 -2.10 12.55 -1.05
C SER A 92 -1.86 11.44 -0.04
N VAL A 93 -2.94 10.79 0.37
CA VAL A 93 -2.92 9.48 1.04
C VAL A 93 -3.64 8.47 0.16
N ALA A 94 -3.07 7.29 0.02
CA ALA A 94 -3.75 6.17 -0.61
C ALA A 94 -3.66 4.92 0.26
N CYS A 95 -4.75 4.17 0.27
CA CYS A 95 -4.87 2.89 0.92
C CYS A 95 -5.30 1.86 -0.13
N TYR A 96 -4.53 0.78 -0.24
CA TYR A 96 -4.85 -0.36 -1.10
C TYR A 96 -5.13 -1.58 -0.24
N PHE A 97 -6.32 -2.16 -0.38
CA PHE A 97 -6.80 -3.30 0.38
C PHE A 97 -6.58 -4.60 -0.38
N PHE A 98 -6.09 -5.62 0.30
CA PHE A 98 -5.88 -6.96 -0.24
C PHE A 98 -6.07 -8.00 0.85
N LYS A 99 -6.07 -9.29 0.48
CA LYS A 99 -6.18 -10.40 1.43
C LYS A 99 -4.97 -11.30 1.26
N ALA A 100 -4.34 -11.67 2.37
CA ALA A 100 -3.38 -12.78 2.34
C ALA A 100 -4.12 -14.09 2.03
N ASP A 101 -3.37 -15.13 1.63
CA ASP A 101 -3.90 -16.45 1.25
C ASP A 101 -4.87 -17.08 2.24
N ASN A 102 -4.63 -16.88 3.53
CA ASN A 102 -5.47 -17.39 4.61
C ASN A 102 -6.70 -16.49 4.87
N GLY A 103 -7.02 -15.58 3.95
CA GLY A 103 -8.14 -14.63 4.06
C GLY A 103 -7.89 -13.45 5.00
N THR A 104 -6.69 -13.33 5.59
CA THR A 104 -6.39 -12.23 6.52
C THR A 104 -6.39 -10.89 5.78
N PRO A 105 -7.13 -9.87 6.26
CA PRO A 105 -7.15 -8.56 5.63
C PRO A 105 -5.81 -7.85 5.80
N CYS A 106 -5.33 -7.27 4.71
CA CYS A 106 -4.10 -6.52 4.64
C CYS A 106 -4.33 -5.19 3.92
N ALA A 107 -3.49 -4.19 4.24
CA ALA A 107 -3.52 -2.92 3.54
C ALA A 107 -2.11 -2.36 3.32
N ILE A 108 -1.90 -1.72 2.17
CA ILE A 108 -0.73 -0.88 1.91
C ILE A 108 -1.20 0.57 2.01
N VAL A 109 -0.54 1.35 2.85
CA VAL A 109 -0.89 2.76 3.05
C VAL A 109 0.31 3.59 2.67
N VAL A 110 0.10 4.61 1.85
CA VAL A 110 1.17 5.50 1.41
C VAL A 110 0.79 6.95 1.61
N LEU A 111 1.78 7.75 1.98
CA LEU A 111 1.70 9.20 1.97
C LEU A 111 2.59 9.73 0.86
N SER A 112 2.08 10.67 0.08
CA SER A 112 2.85 11.43 -0.92
C SER A 112 2.65 12.92 -0.71
N LYS A 113 3.70 13.69 -0.96
CA LYS A 113 3.65 15.17 -1.04
C LYS A 113 3.22 15.67 -2.42
N THR A 114 2.83 14.75 -3.29
CA THR A 114 2.43 15.01 -4.68
C THR A 114 1.20 14.18 -5.01
N ARG A 115 0.52 14.56 -6.09
CA ARG A 115 -0.65 13.82 -6.56
C ARG A 115 -0.24 12.41 -6.95
N ILE A 116 -0.93 11.44 -6.39
CA ILE A 116 -0.79 10.05 -6.80
C ILE A 116 -1.34 9.93 -8.23
N PRO A 117 -0.54 9.43 -9.20
CA PRO A 117 -0.96 9.35 -10.58
C PRO A 117 -2.06 8.29 -10.78
N PRO A 118 -2.91 8.40 -11.82
CA PRO A 118 -3.95 7.41 -12.11
C PRO A 118 -3.43 5.98 -12.34
N SER A 119 -2.14 5.82 -12.67
CA SER A 119 -1.49 4.52 -12.82
C SER A 119 -1.11 3.84 -11.50
N ALA A 120 -1.35 4.49 -10.35
CA ALA A 120 -0.95 4.00 -9.04
C ALA A 120 -1.60 2.66 -8.66
N ASP A 121 -2.79 2.35 -9.17
CA ASP A 121 -3.44 1.04 -8.94
C ASP A 121 -2.56 -0.13 -9.37
N LYS A 122 -1.87 0.00 -10.52
CA LYS A 122 -0.92 -1.02 -10.99
C LYS A 122 0.28 -1.15 -10.07
N ILE A 123 0.71 -0.04 -9.49
CA ILE A 123 1.83 0.01 -8.55
C ILE A 123 1.45 -0.70 -7.25
N PHE A 124 0.28 -0.38 -6.71
CA PHE A 124 -0.24 -0.99 -5.50
C PHE A 124 -0.51 -2.48 -5.67
N ALA A 125 -1.18 -2.89 -6.75
CA ALA A 125 -1.46 -4.30 -7.03
C ALA A 125 -0.16 -5.13 -7.12
N ARG A 126 0.87 -4.59 -7.78
CA ARG A 126 2.19 -5.25 -7.85
C ARG A 126 2.86 -5.38 -6.50
N ALA A 127 2.82 -4.32 -5.70
CA ALA A 127 3.37 -4.35 -4.34
C ALA A 127 2.62 -5.35 -3.46
N ALA A 128 1.28 -5.39 -3.55
CA ALA A 128 0.43 -6.34 -2.82
C ALA A 128 0.80 -7.79 -3.16
N ASN A 129 0.92 -8.14 -4.45
CA ASN A 129 1.37 -9.47 -4.88
C ASN A 129 2.76 -9.84 -4.32
N GLY A 130 3.68 -8.86 -4.30
CA GLY A 130 5.00 -9.03 -3.70
C GLY A 130 4.92 -9.35 -2.20
N TYR A 131 4.03 -8.67 -1.47
CA TYR A 131 3.82 -8.92 -0.04
C TYR A 131 3.12 -10.23 0.25
N GLU A 132 2.09 -10.59 -0.51
CA GLU A 132 1.43 -11.89 -0.39
C GLU A 132 2.46 -13.01 -0.50
N ARG A 133 3.35 -12.95 -1.51
CA ARG A 133 4.44 -13.91 -1.67
C ARG A 133 5.36 -13.99 -0.45
N ILE A 134 5.79 -12.84 0.09
CA ILE A 134 6.69 -12.81 1.27
C ILE A 134 5.98 -13.35 2.52
N LEU A 135 4.70 -13.06 2.67
CA LEU A 135 3.89 -13.59 3.77
C LEU A 135 3.82 -15.11 3.68
N ARG A 136 3.52 -15.69 2.50
CA ARG A 136 3.51 -17.15 2.29
C ARG A 136 4.80 -17.81 2.75
N THR A 137 5.95 -17.25 2.38
CA THR A 137 7.28 -17.82 2.68
C THR A 137 7.74 -17.60 4.13
N THR A 138 7.10 -16.73 4.90
CA THR A 138 7.51 -16.43 6.30
C THR A 138 6.55 -16.98 7.36
N THR A 139 5.39 -17.51 6.97
CA THR A 139 4.45 -18.22 7.87
C THR A 139 4.42 -19.74 7.65
N SER A 140 5.27 -20.27 6.76
CA SER A 140 5.52 -21.71 6.60
C SER A 140 6.76 -22.10 7.39
#